data_AF-A0A969EM49-F1
#
_entry.id   AF-A0A969EM49-F1
#
_cell.length_a   1.000
_cell.length_b   1.000
_cell.length_c   1.000
_cell.angle_alpha   90.00
_cell.angle_beta   90.00
_cell.angle_gamma   90.00
#
_symmetry.space_group_name_H-M   'P 1'
#
loop_
_entity.id
_entity.type
_entity.pdbx_description
1 polymer ?
#
loop_
_entity_poly.entity_id
_entity_poly.type
_entity_poly.pdbx_seq_one_letter_code
_entity_poly.pdbx_strand_id
1 'polypeptide(L)' 'GDVEIATAHYEKLIKNNQNIDEIIADITEALDTRYPVDIGLWQTLGDAQVRKNSLQDALDAYTKAEELLR' A
#
# COMPACT_ATOMS: atom_id res chain seq x y z
N GLY A 1 -15.29 -1.51 6.85
CA GLY A 1 -14.30 -2.07 7.79
C GLY A 1 -13.28 -1.01 8.14
N ASP A 2 -12.56 -1.15 9.25
CA ASP A 2 -11.52 -0.18 9.66
C ASP A 2 -10.38 -0.07 8.63
N VAL A 3 -10.06 -1.17 7.92
CA VAL A 3 -9.01 -1.20 6.89
C VAL A 3 -9.36 -0.30 5.70
N GLU A 4 -10.58 -0.38 5.17
CA GLU A 4 -11.00 0.47 4.04
C GLU A 4 -10.91 1.97 4.37
N ILE A 5 -11.22 2.33 5.62
CA ILE A 5 -11.12 3.71 6.10
C ILE A 5 -9.64 4.12 6.19
N ALA A 6 -8.78 3.27 6.75
CA ALA A 6 -7.34 3.52 6.80
C ALA A 6 -6.72 3.67 5.41
N THR A 7 -7.07 2.77 4.48
CA THR A 7 -6.65 2.80 3.08
C THR A 7 -7.03 4.12 2.40
N ALA A 8 -8.29 4.56 2.53
CA ALA A 8 -8.73 5.84 1.99
C ALA A 8 -7.98 7.04 2.61
N HIS A 9 -7.62 6.96 3.89
CA HIS A 9 -6.77 7.96 4.56
C HIS A 9 -5.35 7.98 3.99
N TYR A 10 -4.71 6.82 3.81
CA TYR A 10 -3.38 6.72 3.21
C TYR A 10 -3.37 7.27 1.78
N GLU A 11 -4.33 6.90 0.94
CA GLU A 11 -4.43 7.43 -0.43
C GLU A 11 -4.44 8.97 -0.47
N LYS A 12 -5.12 9.61 0.48
CA LYS A 12 -5.17 11.07 0.56
C LYS A 12 -3.80 11.66 0.91
N LEU A 13 -3.08 11.03 1.85
CA LEU A 13 -1.74 11.46 2.24
C LEU A 13 -0.71 11.21 1.13
N ILE A 14 -0.82 10.06 0.44
CA ILE A 14 -0.02 9.71 -0.74
C ILE A 14 -0.22 10.74 -1.86
N LYS A 15 -1.48 11.12 -2.14
CA LYS A 15 -1.81 12.17 -3.12
C LYS A 15 -1.20 13.52 -2.76
N ASN A 16 -1.10 13.83 -1.47
CA ASN A 16 -0.46 15.06 -0.98
C ASN A 16 1.08 14.94 -0.85
N ASN A 17 1.66 13.78 -1.15
CA ASN A 17 3.07 13.47 -0.99
C ASN A 17 3.58 13.67 0.45
N GLN A 18 2.74 13.35 1.44
CA GLN A 18 3.03 13.51 2.87
C GLN A 18 3.26 12.16 3.52
N ASN A 19 4.27 12.08 4.39
CA ASN A 19 4.58 10.91 5.24
C ASN A 19 4.66 9.59 4.48
N ILE A 20 5.14 9.60 3.23
CA ILE A 20 5.18 8.42 2.36
C ILE A 20 5.92 7.24 3.00
N ASP A 21 7.05 7.51 3.66
CA ASP A 21 7.84 6.47 4.34
C ASP A 21 7.09 5.82 5.51
N GLU A 22 6.36 6.62 6.29
CA GLU A 22 5.56 6.14 7.42
C GLU A 22 4.37 5.30 6.93
N ILE A 23 3.72 5.75 5.85
CA ILE A 23 2.61 5.03 5.22
C ILE A 23 3.07 3.68 4.68
N ILE A 24 4.23 3.63 4.01
CA ILE A 24 4.81 2.39 3.51
C ILE A 24 5.05 1.42 4.67
N ALA A 25 5.65 1.90 5.76
CA ALA A 25 5.94 1.07 6.92
C ALA A 25 4.65 0.51 7.56
N ASP A 26 3.66 1.37 7.78
CA ASP A 26 2.38 1.00 8.40
C ASP A 26 1.58 0.00 7.54
N ILE A 27 1.51 0.23 6.22
CA ILE A 27 0.85 -0.69 5.29
C ILE A 27 1.60 -2.03 5.23
N THR A 28 2.94 -2.01 5.21
CA THR A 28 3.75 -3.24 5.19
C THR A 28 3.52 -4.06 6.46
N GLU A 29 3.52 -3.42 7.63
CA GLU A 29 3.23 -4.10 8.89
C GLU A 29 1.80 -4.67 8.90
N ALA A 30 0.82 -3.92 8.40
CA ALA A 30 -0.56 -4.37 8.31
C ALA A 30 -0.70 -5.61 7.40
N LEU A 31 -0.02 -5.62 6.25
CA LEU A 31 0.02 -6.75 5.33
C LEU A 31 0.70 -7.97 5.96
N ASP A 32 1.82 -7.79 6.65
CA ASP A 32 2.56 -8.90 7.27
C ASP A 32 1.83 -9.52 8.47
N THR A 33 1.12 -8.70 9.25
CA THR A 33 0.55 -9.13 10.55
C THR A 33 -0.91 -9.53 10.50
N ARG A 34 -1.74 -8.83 9.70
CA ARG A 34 -3.21 -8.94 9.81
C ARG A 34 -3.91 -9.15 8.48
N TYR A 35 -3.40 -8.58 7.40
CA TYR A 35 -4.10 -8.50 6.12
C TYR A 35 -3.23 -8.92 4.92
N PRO A 36 -2.55 -10.09 4.95
CA PRO A 36 -1.63 -10.48 3.89
C PRO A 36 -2.28 -10.67 2.51
N VAL A 37 -3.60 -10.85 2.50
CA VAL A 37 -4.41 -11.09 1.30
C VAL A 37 -5.26 -9.88 0.89
N ASP A 38 -5.09 -8.73 1.53
CA ASP A 38 -5.85 -7.52 1.20
C ASP A 38 -5.26 -6.81 -0.02
N ILE A 39 -5.97 -6.93 -1.14
CA ILE A 39 -5.58 -6.35 -2.43
C ILE A 39 -5.51 -4.83 -2.37
N GLY A 40 -6.40 -4.17 -1.62
CA GLY A 40 -6.46 -2.71 -1.53
C GLY A 40 -5.23 -2.14 -0.81
N LEU A 41 -4.76 -2.82 0.23
CA LEU A 41 -3.50 -2.47 0.90
C LEU A 41 -2.28 -2.69 -0.01
N TRP A 42 -2.23 -3.80 -0.76
CA TRP A 42 -1.14 -4.03 -1.73
C TRP A 42 -1.10 -2.96 -2.84
N GLN A 43 -2.26 -2.54 -3.36
CA GLN A 43 -2.34 -1.45 -4.32
C GLN A 43 -1.89 -0.11 -3.73
N THR A 44 -2.30 0.19 -2.49
CA THR A 44 -1.94 1.43 -1.80
C THR A 44 -0.44 1.48 -1.46
N LEU A 45 0.15 0.34 -1.11
CA LEU A 45 1.60 0.19 -0.95
C LEU A 45 2.33 0.53 -2.25
N GLY A 46 1.85 -0.01 -3.37
CA GLY A 46 2.38 0.30 -4.70
C GLY A 46 2.31 1.79 -5.03
N ASP A 47 1.16 2.42 -4.82
CA ASP A 47 0.97 3.86 -5.03
C ASP A 47 1.94 4.71 -4.19
N ALA A 48 2.14 4.34 -2.92
CA ALA A 48 3.09 5.00 -2.04
C ALA A 48 4.55 4.85 -2.52
N GLN A 49 4.93 3.64 -2.96
CA GLN A 49 6.27 3.37 -3.49
C GLN A 49 6.55 4.11 -4.80
N VAL A 50 5.55 4.24 -5.67
CA VAL A 50 5.64 5.09 -6.87
C VAL A 50 5.92 6.54 -6.49
N ARG A 51 5.24 7.08 -5.47
CA ARG A 51 5.51 8.45 -4.97
C ARG A 51 6.92 8.62 -4.42
N LYS A 52 7.48 7.56 -3.84
CA LYS A 52 8.86 7.53 -3.34
C LYS A 52 9.92 7.41 -4.44
N ASN A 53 9.53 7.30 -5.72
CA ASN A 53 10.40 6.91 -6.84
C ASN A 53 11.02 5.50 -6.70
N SER A 54 10.44 4.64 -5.85
CA SER A 54 10.82 3.24 -5.71
C SER A 54 9.98 2.36 -6.66
N LEU A 55 10.27 2.46 -7.95
CA LEU A 55 9.52 1.74 -8.99
C LEU A 55 9.60 0.22 -8.86
N GLN A 56 10.74 -0.33 -8.41
CA GLN A 56 10.88 -1.78 -8.25
C GLN A 56 9.95 -2.30 -7.15
N ASP A 57 9.98 -1.67 -5.98
CA ASP A 57 9.12 -2.05 -4.85
C ASP A 57 7.63 -1.89 -5.19
N ALA A 58 7.28 -0.87 -5.97
CA ALA A 58 5.92 -0.68 -6.45
C ALA A 58 5.45 -1.83 -7.36
N LEU A 59 6.31 -2.26 -8.29
CA LEU A 59 6.01 -3.39 -9.18
C LEU A 59 5.83 -4.69 -8.39
N ASP A 60 6.66 -4.92 -7.37
CA ASP A 60 6.55 -6.10 -6.52
C ASP A 60 5.21 -6.10 -5.77
N ALA A 61 4.80 -4.94 -5.23
CA ALA A 61 3.52 -4.77 -4.54
C ALA A 61 2.31 -5.00 -5.47
N TYR A 62 2.33 -4.45 -6.69
CA TYR A 62 1.24 -4.69 -7.66
C TYR A 62 1.21 -6.13 -8.16
N THR A 63 2.36 -6.78 -8.31
CA THR A 63 2.43 -8.20 -8.67
C THR A 63 1.74 -9.05 -7.60
N LYS A 64 1.99 -8.76 -6.31
CA LYS A 64 1.29 -9.42 -5.20
C LYS A 64 -0.22 -9.17 -5.23
N ALA A 65 -0.65 -7.94 -5.50
CA ALA A 65 -2.06 -7.62 -5.66
C ALA A 65 -2.71 -8.43 -6.80
N GLU A 66 -2.03 -8.57 -7.94
CA GLU A 66 -2.51 -9.33 -9.09
C GLU A 66 -2.56 -10.83 -8.81
N GLU A 67 -1.55 -11.39 -8.13
CA GLU A 67 -1.55 -12.80 -7.69
C GLU A 67 -2.76 -13.13 -6.81
N LEU A 68 -3.20 -12.20 -5.96
CA LEU A 68 -4.35 -12.37 -5.08
C LEU A 68 -5.70 -12.22 -5.79
N LEU A 69 -5.74 -11.55 -6.94
CA LEU A 69 -6.95 -11.38 -7.76
C LEU A 69 -7.28 -12.61 -8.62
N ARG A 70 -6.37 -13.58 -8.71
CA ARG A 70 -6.41 -14.69 -9.66
C ARG A 70 -6.88 -16.00 -9.03
#